data_AF-A0A529FIJ4-F1
#
_entry.id   AF-A0A529FIJ4-F1
#
_cell.length_a   1.000
_cell.length_b   1.000
_cell.length_c   1.000
_cell.angle_alpha   90.00
_cell.angle_beta   90.00
_cell.angle_gamma   90.00
#
_symmetry.space_group_name_H-M   'P 1'
#
loop_
_entity.id
_entity.type
_entity.pdbx_description
1 polymer ?
#
loop_
_entity_poly.entity_id
_entity_poly.type
_entity_poly.pdbx_seq_one_letter_code
_entity_poly.pdbx_strand_id
1 'polypeptide(L)'
;CLETEAKYSVYLDRQQADVAQIRHEEGRVIPASLDFTDVPGLSNELKQKMKTRQPRSIADAQRMEGMTPAALAIIVAHVRNAEAAAQRHVA
;
A
#
# COMPACT_ATOMS: atom_id res chain seq x y z
N CYS A 1 -27.33 -19.49 -23.13
CA CYS A 1 -26.73 -19.20 -21.80
C CYS A 1 -25.53 -20.11 -21.63
N LEU A 2 -24.29 -19.61 -21.79
CA LEU A 2 -23.00 -20.21 -21.33
C LEU A 2 -21.77 -19.61 -22.08
N GLU A 3 -21.77 -18.33 -22.45
CA GLU A 3 -20.62 -17.68 -23.13
C GLU A 3 -19.90 -16.64 -22.25
N THR A 4 -20.31 -16.49 -20.98
CA THR A 4 -19.89 -15.37 -20.11
C THR A 4 -18.83 -15.72 -19.07
N GLU A 5 -18.39 -16.98 -18.96
CA GLU A 5 -17.54 -17.42 -17.84
C GLU A 5 -16.05 -17.55 -18.18
N ALA A 6 -15.68 -17.64 -19.47
CA ALA A 6 -14.27 -17.86 -19.87
C ALA A 6 -13.42 -16.57 -19.94
N LYS A 7 -14.04 -15.38 -20.00
CA LYS A 7 -13.29 -14.10 -20.07
C LYS A 7 -12.94 -13.48 -18.71
N TYR A 8 -13.49 -14.03 -17.62
CA TYR A 8 -13.25 -13.51 -16.27
C TYR A 8 -12.10 -14.19 -15.52
N SER A 9 -11.67 -15.39 -15.92
CA SER A 9 -10.60 -16.12 -15.20
C SER A 9 -9.24 -15.42 -15.32
N VAL A 10 -8.91 -14.89 -16.50
CA VAL A 10 -7.64 -14.17 -16.74
C VAL A 10 -7.61 -12.81 -16.00
N TYR A 11 -8.77 -12.19 -15.77
CA TYR A 11 -8.85 -10.93 -15.04
C TYR A 11 -8.75 -11.13 -13.52
N LEU A 12 -9.34 -12.23 -13.02
CA LEU A 12 -9.28 -12.61 -11.61
C LEU A 12 -7.88 -13.03 -11.19
N ASP A 13 -7.15 -13.79 -12.02
CA ASP A 13 -5.81 -14.27 -11.69
C ASP A 13 -4.81 -13.11 -11.46
N ARG A 14 -4.85 -12.10 -12.33
CA ARG A 14 -4.04 -10.88 -12.15
C ARG A 14 -4.41 -10.12 -10.88
N GLN A 15 -5.71 -9.90 -10.63
CA GLN A 15 -6.13 -9.23 -9.40
C GLN A 15 -5.75 -10.03 -8.16
N GLN A 16 -5.79 -11.36 -8.21
CA GLN A 16 -5.35 -12.19 -7.10
C GLN A 16 -3.84 -12.09 -6.88
N ALA A 17 -3.03 -11.99 -7.92
CA ALA A 17 -1.59 -11.76 -7.80
C ALA A 17 -1.28 -10.38 -7.19
N ASP A 18 -1.94 -9.32 -7.65
CA ASP A 18 -1.82 -7.97 -7.08
C ASP A 18 -2.25 -7.95 -5.60
N VAL A 19 -3.39 -8.58 -5.28
CA VAL A 19 -3.87 -8.71 -3.91
C VAL A 19 -2.91 -9.53 -3.06
N ALA A 20 -2.38 -10.64 -3.57
CA ALA A 20 -1.43 -11.47 -2.83
C ALA A 20 -0.12 -10.73 -2.53
N GLN A 21 0.37 -9.93 -3.48
CA GLN A 21 1.55 -9.09 -3.27
C GLN A 21 1.26 -8.01 -2.22
N ILE A 22 0.11 -7.33 -2.32
CA ILE A 22 -0.33 -6.37 -1.31
C ILE A 22 -0.47 -7.04 0.06
N ARG A 23 -1.04 -8.25 0.13
CA ARG A 23 -1.17 -9.04 1.36
C ARG A 23 0.16 -9.41 1.98
N HIS A 24 1.17 -9.69 1.16
CA HIS A 24 2.52 -9.92 1.66
C HIS A 24 3.09 -8.66 2.31
N GLU A 25 2.72 -7.48 1.79
CA GLU A 25 3.15 -6.19 2.32
C GLU A 25 2.27 -5.67 3.47
N GLU A 26 1.06 -6.22 3.69
CA GLU A 26 0.18 -5.89 4.81
C GLU A 26 0.86 -6.06 6.18
N GLY A 27 1.68 -7.11 6.33
CA GLY A 27 2.41 -7.42 7.57
C GLY A 27 3.62 -6.51 7.81
N ARG A 28 3.95 -5.63 6.87
CA ARG A 28 5.12 -4.77 6.94
C ARG A 28 4.87 -3.64 7.93
N VAL A 29 5.82 -3.45 8.85
CA VAL A 29 5.75 -2.42 9.87
C VAL A 29 6.13 -1.08 9.26
N ILE A 30 5.31 -0.07 9.51
CA ILE A 30 5.59 1.30 9.09
C ILE A 30 6.37 1.97 10.22
N PRO A 31 7.60 2.45 9.97
CA PRO A 31 8.32 3.21 10.97
C PRO A 31 7.60 4.53 11.27
N ALA A 32 7.36 4.82 12.55
CA ALA A 32 6.64 6.04 12.98
C ALA A 32 7.40 7.34 12.65
N SER A 33 8.70 7.25 12.36
CA SER A 33 9.54 8.36 11.88
C SER A 33 9.35 8.67 10.40
N LEU A 34 8.57 7.86 9.67
CA LEU A 34 8.34 8.05 8.25
C LEU A 34 7.31 9.15 8.01
N ASP A 35 7.71 10.19 7.30
CA ASP A 35 6.83 11.29 6.95
C ASP A 35 6.07 10.99 5.66
N PHE A 36 4.73 11.01 5.75
CA PHE A 36 3.82 10.78 4.62
C PHE A 36 3.28 12.09 4.02
N THR A 37 3.66 13.25 4.56
CA THR A 37 3.11 14.55 4.18
C THR A 37 3.57 14.96 2.77
N ASP A 38 4.79 14.58 2.38
CA ASP A 38 5.37 14.91 1.07
C ASP A 38 5.29 13.78 0.04
N VAL A 39 4.40 12.80 0.25
CA VAL A 39 4.30 11.67 -0.69
C VAL A 39 3.65 12.13 -2.01
N PRO A 40 4.34 12.04 -3.16
CA PRO A 40 3.78 12.41 -4.45
C PRO A 40 2.75 11.36 -4.89
N GLY A 41 1.57 11.81 -5.33
CA GLY A 41 0.48 10.94 -5.77
C GLY A 41 -0.51 10.53 -4.67
N LEU A 42 -0.29 10.92 -3.41
CA LEU A 42 -1.27 10.76 -2.34
C LEU A 42 -2.15 12.02 -2.22
N SER A 43 -3.47 11.85 -2.10
CA SER A 43 -4.39 12.96 -1.85
C SER A 43 -4.10 13.62 -0.50
N ASN A 44 -4.27 14.95 -0.42
CA ASN A 44 -4.08 15.71 0.83
C ASN A 44 -4.94 15.17 1.99
N GLU A 45 -6.13 14.65 1.68
CA GLU A 45 -7.02 14.05 2.68
C GLU A 45 -6.43 12.75 3.26
N LEU A 46 -5.87 11.87 2.41
CA LEU A 46 -5.16 10.67 2.88
C LEU A 46 -3.92 11.02 3.69
N LYS A 47 -3.14 12.03 3.24
CA LYS A 47 -1.96 12.50 3.96
C LYS A 47 -2.30 12.93 5.38
N GLN A 48 -3.36 13.72 5.54
CA GLN A 48 -3.86 14.11 6.85
C GLN A 48 -4.34 12.90 7.67
N LYS A 49 -5.15 12.01 7.08
CA LYS A 49 -5.62 10.81 7.79
C LYS A 49 -4.46 9.92 8.25
N MET A 50 -3.42 9.75 7.42
CA MET A 50 -2.23 8.98 7.78
C MET A 50 -1.47 9.64 8.94
N LYS A 51 -1.33 10.97 8.91
CA LYS A 51 -0.66 11.74 9.96
C LYS A 51 -1.43 11.70 11.29
N THR A 52 -2.76 11.71 11.24
CA THR A 52 -3.62 11.65 12.42
C THR A 52 -3.69 10.23 13.00
N ARG A 53 -3.85 9.21 12.14
CA ARG A 53 -4.02 7.82 12.58
C ARG A 53 -2.70 7.12 12.91
N GLN A 54 -1.59 7.52 12.26
CA GLN A 54 -0.26 6.91 12.41
C GLN A 54 -0.31 5.37 12.44
N PRO A 55 -0.79 4.74 11.36
CA PRO A 55 -0.88 3.29 11.31
C PRO A 55 0.49 2.66 11.50
N ARG A 56 0.54 1.62 12.35
CA ARG A 56 1.78 0.90 12.66
C ARG A 56 2.17 -0.11 11.59
N SER A 57 1.24 -0.42 10.67
CA SER A 57 1.42 -1.45 9.64
C SER A 57 0.65 -1.05 8.38
N ILE A 58 1.09 -1.57 7.23
CA ILE A 58 0.41 -1.37 5.95
C ILE A 58 -1.04 -1.89 6.02
N ALA A 59 -1.30 -3.00 6.72
CA ALA A 59 -2.65 -3.52 6.95
C ALA A 59 -3.59 -2.50 7.63
N ASP A 60 -3.09 -1.73 8.61
CA ASP A 60 -3.92 -0.72 9.28
C ASP A 60 -4.18 0.47 8.36
N ALA A 61 -3.18 0.85 7.54
CA ALA A 61 -3.35 1.87 6.51
C ALA A 61 -4.39 1.44 5.45
N GLN A 62 -4.38 0.17 5.02
CA GLN A 62 -5.33 -0.37 4.06
C GLN A 62 -6.78 -0.34 4.57
N ARG A 63 -6.99 -0.49 5.87
CA ARG A 63 -8.32 -0.41 6.50
C ARG A 63 -8.84 1.02 6.67
N MET A 64 -8.07 2.04 6.27
CA MET A 64 -8.49 3.43 6.36
C MET A 64 -9.53 3.77 5.30
N GLU A 65 -10.55 4.54 5.69
CA GLU A 65 -11.59 4.99 4.78
C GLU A 65 -11.05 5.95 3.71
N GLY A 66 -11.33 5.60 2.45
CA GLY A 66 -10.82 6.31 1.28
C GLY A 66 -9.46 5.80 0.78
N MET A 67 -8.89 4.75 1.39
CA MET A 67 -7.68 4.13 0.86
C MET A 67 -7.97 3.43 -0.47
N THR A 68 -7.21 3.78 -1.50
CA THR A 68 -7.30 3.15 -2.83
C THR A 68 -6.11 2.22 -3.07
N PRO A 69 -6.22 1.22 -3.96
CA PRO A 69 -5.10 0.35 -4.30
C PRO A 69 -3.88 1.13 -4.81
N ALA A 70 -4.10 2.22 -5.55
CA ALA A 70 -3.05 3.11 -6.04
C ALA A 70 -2.35 3.84 -4.89
N ALA A 71 -3.10 4.38 -3.94
CA ALA A 71 -2.54 5.03 -2.75
C ALA A 71 -1.71 4.05 -1.90
N LEU A 72 -2.21 2.83 -1.73
CA LEU A 72 -1.54 1.78 -0.99
C LEU A 72 -0.20 1.41 -1.63
N ALA A 73 -0.16 1.25 -2.96
CA ALA A 73 1.06 0.99 -3.70
C ALA A 73 2.12 2.09 -3.52
N ILE A 74 1.70 3.36 -3.48
CA ILE A 74 2.59 4.50 -3.21
C ILE A 74 3.14 4.45 -1.78
N ILE A 75 2.29 4.21 -0.78
CA ILE A 75 2.69 4.09 0.63
C ILE A 75 3.73 2.97 0.79
N VAL A 76 3.44 1.81 0.21
CA VAL A 76 4.32 0.65 0.21
C VAL A 76 5.67 0.97 -0.43
N ALA A 77 5.68 1.62 -1.61
CA ALA A 77 6.92 2.02 -2.27
C ALA A 77 7.72 3.02 -1.42
N HIS A 78 7.05 3.96 -0.76
CA HIS A 78 7.68 4.94 0.14
C HIS A 78 8.32 4.28 1.36
N VAL A 79 7.61 3.35 2.00
CA VAL A 79 8.12 2.55 3.13
C VAL A 79 9.34 1.75 2.70
N ARG A 80 9.27 1.06 1.56
CA ARG A 80 10.42 0.30 1.00
C ARG A 80 11.64 1.18 0.76
N ASN A 81 11.44 2.37 0.22
CA ASN A 81 12.53 3.31 -0.05
C ASN A 81 13.17 3.80 1.26
N ALA A 82 12.35 4.09 2.27
CA ALA A 82 12.83 4.50 3.59
C ALA A 82 13.58 3.37 4.32
N GLU A 83 13.12 2.13 4.25
CA GLU A 83 13.83 0.96 4.79
C GLU A 83 15.20 0.79 4.10
N ALA A 84 15.23 0.89 2.77
CA ALA A 84 16.48 0.78 2.00
C ALA A 84 17.46 1.94 2.31
N ALA A 85 16.95 3.15 2.54
CA ALA A 85 17.74 4.29 2.97
C ALA A 85 18.30 4.10 4.39
N ALA A 86 17.50 3.55 5.32
CA ALA A 86 17.95 3.23 6.66
C ALA A 86 19.04 2.13 6.67
N GLN A 87 18.91 1.11 5.82
CA GLN A 87 19.91 0.03 5.69
C GLN A 87 21.24 0.52 5.11
N ARG A 88 21.23 1.53 4.23
CA ARG A 88 22.45 2.13 3.67
C ARG A 88 23.29 2.89 4.70
N HIS A 89 22.71 3.33 5.81
CA HIS A 89 23.44 4.08 6.84
C HIS A 89 24.19 3.17 7.82
N VAL A 90 23.99 1.85 7.74
CA VAL A 90 24.58 0.85 8.65
C VAL A 90 25.77 0.12 8.00
N ALA A 91 26.17 0.49 6.78
CA ALA A 91 27.29 -0.10 6.04
C ALA A 91 28.53 0.79 6.02
#